data_AF-A0A1Q7WYY1-F1
#
_entry.id   AF-A0A1Q7WYY1-F1
#
_cell.length_a   1.000
_cell.length_b   1.000
_cell.length_c   1.000
_cell.angle_alpha   90.00
_cell.angle_beta   90.00
_cell.angle_gamma   90.00
#
_symmetry.space_group_name_H-M   'P 1'
#
loop_
_entity.id
_entity.type
_entity.pdbx_description
1 polymer ?
#
loop_
_entity_poly.entity_id
_entity_poly.type
_entity_poly.pdbx_seq_one_letter_code
_entity_poly.pdbx_strand_id
1 'polypeptide(L)'
;MSFRSCRVAFYSHDTMGLGHMRRNLMLAQALRHSRMRACVLMIAGAREATLVTAAGGIDCVALPALQKDPDGRYRPRHLGISLPELLALRSKTACAALEAFDPDVLIVDNVPRGAVRELDPVLESLRARQRTRLVLGLRDVLDDPVTLQGEWARAENQDAVRLYYDAVWVYGDPAVYDTVREYAFAPDVAAKVHYTGYLDRRSRLKRKTPNGSDPAAMLGLKPGKLVLCLVGGGQDGAELAEAFVDADLPPETNGVVLTGPYMPPQVRQRLSRRAARHPRRRRVVTFMREPTRILQRADRVVSMGGYNTVCEILS
;
A
#
# COMPACT_ATOMS: atom_id res chain seq x y z
N MET A 1 38.42 3.82 -10.03
CA MET A 1 37.52 2.83 -9.41
C MET A 1 36.09 3.22 -9.73
N SER A 2 35.34 2.37 -10.43
CA SER A 2 33.92 2.64 -10.71
C SER A 2 33.13 2.51 -9.41
N PHE A 3 32.50 3.60 -8.95
CA PHE A 3 31.60 3.52 -7.80
C PHE A 3 30.39 2.69 -8.19
N ARG A 4 30.28 1.47 -7.64
CA ARG A 4 29.07 0.65 -7.78
C ARG A 4 27.93 1.41 -7.09
N SER A 5 26.87 1.68 -7.83
CA SER A 5 25.66 2.30 -7.29
C SER A 5 25.08 1.42 -6.17
N CYS A 6 24.64 2.03 -5.08
CA CYS A 6 23.94 1.36 -3.98
C CYS A 6 22.72 0.60 -4.55
N ARG A 7 22.63 -0.69 -4.23
CA ARG A 7 21.56 -1.60 -4.64
C ARG A 7 20.54 -1.74 -3.53
N VAL A 8 19.31 -1.33 -3.78
CA VAL A 8 18.21 -1.40 -2.82
C VAL A 8 17.14 -2.33 -3.36
N ALA A 9 16.84 -3.39 -2.62
CA ALA A 9 15.72 -4.27 -2.90
C ALA A 9 14.52 -3.90 -2.01
N PHE A 10 13.31 -3.96 -2.58
CA PHE A 10 12.06 -3.91 -1.84
C PHE A 10 11.34 -5.23 -1.97
N TYR A 11 10.81 -5.74 -0.86
CA TYR A 11 9.91 -6.89 -0.87
C TYR A 11 8.53 -6.48 -0.34
N SER A 12 7.47 -6.91 -1.03
CA SER A 12 6.10 -6.82 -0.56
C SER A 12 5.33 -8.12 -0.83
N HIS A 13 4.72 -8.68 0.21
CA HIS A 13 4.01 -9.96 0.10
C HIS A 13 2.70 -9.86 -0.70
N ASP A 14 2.13 -8.65 -0.82
CA ASP A 14 0.90 -8.23 -1.51
C ASP A 14 -0.16 -9.31 -1.76
N THR A 15 -1.13 -9.36 -0.85
CA THR A 15 -2.22 -10.35 -0.88
C THR A 15 -3.53 -9.75 -1.36
N MET A 16 -3.80 -8.46 -1.11
CA MET A 16 -4.95 -7.69 -1.61
C MET A 16 -4.67 -6.17 -1.58
N GLY A 17 -4.97 -5.46 -2.67
CA GLY A 17 -4.85 -3.99 -2.76
C GLY A 17 -3.53 -3.46 -3.32
N LEU A 18 -3.56 -2.23 -3.85
CA LEU A 18 -2.39 -1.56 -4.45
C LEU A 18 -1.65 -0.64 -3.46
N GLY A 19 -2.02 -0.65 -2.17
CA GLY A 19 -1.52 0.31 -1.18
C GLY A 19 -0.02 0.13 -0.89
N HIS A 20 0.38 -1.09 -0.53
CA HIS A 20 1.78 -1.44 -0.25
C HIS A 20 2.65 -1.27 -1.49
N MET A 21 2.23 -1.81 -2.63
CA MET A 21 2.87 -1.59 -3.94
C MET A 21 3.11 -0.10 -4.24
N ARG A 22 2.07 0.75 -4.12
CA ARG A 22 2.19 2.19 -4.40
C ARG A 22 3.17 2.88 -3.46
N ARG A 23 3.18 2.49 -2.18
CA ARG A 23 4.14 3.01 -1.20
C ARG A 23 5.57 2.62 -1.56
N ASN A 24 5.82 1.34 -1.79
CA ASN A 24 7.15 0.86 -2.15
C ASN A 24 7.64 1.49 -3.46
N LEU A 25 6.76 1.67 -4.44
CA LEU A 25 7.10 2.37 -5.68
C LEU A 25 7.50 3.84 -5.43
N MET A 26 6.81 4.56 -4.53
CA MET A 26 7.22 5.94 -4.18
C MET A 26 8.61 5.98 -3.57
N LEU A 27 8.90 5.08 -2.63
CA LEU A 27 10.20 4.98 -1.98
C LEU A 27 11.29 4.61 -2.99
N ALA A 28 11.05 3.60 -3.82
CA ALA A 28 11.93 3.20 -4.92
C ALA A 28 12.25 4.36 -5.86
N GLN A 29 11.22 5.13 -6.25
CA GLN A 29 11.38 6.30 -7.08
C GLN A 29 12.17 7.41 -6.39
N ALA A 30 11.89 7.69 -5.12
CA ALA A 30 12.62 8.68 -4.34
C ALA A 30 14.11 8.32 -4.25
N LEU A 31 14.44 7.05 -3.95
CA LEU A 31 15.82 6.57 -3.86
C LEU A 31 16.54 6.63 -5.21
N ARG A 32 15.88 6.22 -6.31
CA ARG A 32 16.44 6.29 -7.67
C ARG A 32 16.74 7.71 -8.13
N HIS A 33 15.95 8.70 -7.70
CA HIS A 33 16.12 10.11 -8.12
C HIS A 33 16.82 10.96 -7.05
N SER A 34 17.20 10.37 -5.93
CA SER A 34 18.00 11.01 -4.90
C SER A 34 19.45 11.19 -5.37
N ARG A 35 20.25 11.90 -4.56
CA ARG A 35 21.71 12.01 -4.78
C ARG A 35 22.42 10.66 -4.84
N MET A 36 21.88 9.62 -4.19
CA MET A 36 22.45 8.26 -4.23
C MET A 36 22.23 7.55 -5.56
N ARG A 37 21.22 7.97 -6.34
CA ARG A 37 20.83 7.34 -7.62
C ARG A 37 20.76 5.81 -7.54
N ALA A 38 20.13 5.30 -6.48
CA ALA A 38 20.16 3.88 -6.16
C ALA A 38 19.66 3.01 -7.33
N CYS A 39 20.30 1.85 -7.50
CA CYS A 39 19.81 0.78 -8.36
C CYS A 39 18.75 0.03 -7.57
N VAL A 40 17.49 0.06 -8.02
CA VAL A 40 16.37 -0.45 -7.23
C VAL A 40 15.72 -1.65 -7.91
N LEU A 41 15.50 -2.71 -7.14
CA LEU A 41 14.72 -3.89 -7.53
C LEU A 41 13.50 -4.02 -6.63
N MET A 42 12.32 -4.24 -7.21
CA MET A 42 11.13 -4.59 -6.45
C MET A 42 10.82 -6.09 -6.59
N ILE A 43 10.34 -6.71 -5.53
CA ILE A 43 9.83 -8.09 -5.50
C ILE A 43 8.46 -8.04 -4.86
N ALA A 44 7.43 -8.45 -5.61
CA ALA A 44 6.07 -8.30 -5.11
C ALA A 44 5.04 -9.26 -5.70
N GLY A 45 3.98 -9.52 -4.95
CA GLY A 45 2.83 -10.28 -5.42
C GLY A 45 2.04 -9.54 -6.49
N ALA A 46 1.59 -10.29 -7.51
CA ALA A 46 0.62 -9.89 -8.55
C ALA A 46 1.17 -9.32 -9.87
N ARG A 47 0.46 -9.61 -10.97
CA ARG A 47 0.81 -9.21 -12.34
C ARG A 47 0.80 -7.69 -12.53
N GLU A 48 -0.03 -7.00 -11.75
CA GLU A 48 -0.14 -5.55 -11.72
C GLU A 48 1.14 -4.88 -11.21
N ALA A 49 1.97 -5.60 -10.44
CA ALA A 49 3.25 -5.11 -9.96
C ALA A 49 4.13 -4.63 -11.12
N THR A 50 4.31 -5.46 -12.15
CA THR A 50 5.15 -5.13 -13.32
C THR A 50 4.59 -3.93 -14.10
N LEU A 51 3.27 -3.84 -14.26
CA LEU A 51 2.63 -2.71 -14.96
C LEU A 51 2.77 -1.38 -14.20
N VAL A 52 2.66 -1.43 -12.87
CA VAL A 52 2.76 -0.25 -12.01
C VAL A 52 4.21 0.22 -11.88
N THR A 53 5.15 -0.71 -11.76
CA THR A 53 6.59 -0.43 -11.61
C THR A 53 7.26 -0.01 -12.93
N ALA A 54 6.87 -0.60 -14.07
CA ALA A 54 7.37 -0.18 -15.39
C ALA A 54 7.02 1.28 -15.71
N ALA A 55 5.81 1.72 -15.36
CA ALA A 55 5.42 3.13 -15.48
C ALA A 55 6.27 4.07 -14.58
N GLY A 56 6.92 3.52 -13.56
CA GLY A 56 7.86 4.22 -12.69
C GLY A 56 9.33 4.08 -13.08
N GLY A 57 9.63 3.30 -14.12
CA GLY A 57 11.00 2.95 -14.51
C GLY A 57 11.75 2.16 -13.45
N ILE A 58 11.07 1.26 -12.73
CA ILE A 58 11.67 0.38 -11.73
C ILE A 58 11.43 -1.07 -12.18
N ASP A 59 12.47 -1.91 -12.16
CA ASP A 59 12.34 -3.33 -12.46
C ASP A 59 11.68 -4.07 -11.30
N CYS A 60 10.87 -5.09 -11.62
CA CYS A 60 10.10 -5.83 -10.64
C CYS A 60 10.06 -7.33 -10.96
N VAL A 61 10.42 -8.14 -9.97
CA VAL A 61 10.16 -9.59 -9.96
C VAL A 61 8.75 -9.82 -9.43
N ALA A 62 7.87 -10.33 -10.28
CA ALA A 62 6.51 -10.65 -9.90
C ALA A 62 6.45 -12.05 -9.26
N LEU A 63 5.87 -12.12 -8.07
CA LEU A 63 5.58 -13.37 -7.38
C LEU A 63 4.15 -13.84 -7.69
N PRO A 64 3.93 -15.17 -7.83
CA PRO A 64 2.60 -15.75 -7.94
C PRO A 64 1.64 -15.25 -6.85
N ALA A 65 0.44 -14.80 -7.23
CA ALA A 65 -0.43 -14.04 -6.35
C ALA A 65 -1.13 -14.89 -5.28
N LEU A 66 -1.22 -14.33 -4.07
CA LEU A 66 -2.06 -14.81 -2.98
C LEU A 66 -3.42 -14.09 -3.00
N GLN A 67 -4.42 -14.70 -2.38
CA GLN A 67 -5.66 -14.03 -1.99
C GLN A 67 -6.02 -14.42 -0.56
N LYS A 68 -6.67 -13.52 0.17
CA LYS A 68 -7.29 -13.82 1.47
C LYS A 68 -8.75 -14.14 1.26
N ASP A 69 -9.20 -15.20 1.92
CA ASP A 69 -10.62 -15.52 2.03
C ASP A 69 -11.32 -14.67 3.09
N PRO A 70 -12.66 -14.67 3.14
CA PRO A 70 -13.42 -13.91 4.15
C PRO A 70 -12.98 -14.22 5.59
N ASP A 71 -12.50 -15.44 5.85
CA ASP A 71 -11.97 -15.88 7.15
C ASP A 71 -10.51 -15.46 7.38
N GLY A 72 -9.94 -14.62 6.52
CA GLY A 72 -8.56 -14.13 6.60
C GLY A 72 -7.48 -15.12 6.19
N ARG A 73 -7.85 -16.34 5.78
CA ARG A 73 -6.91 -17.40 5.37
C ARG A 73 -6.34 -17.15 3.98
N TYR A 74 -5.05 -17.44 3.82
CA TYR A 74 -4.38 -17.35 2.52
C TYR A 74 -4.69 -18.55 1.64
N ARG A 75 -4.91 -18.29 0.35
CA ARG A 75 -4.90 -19.32 -0.70
C ARG A 75 -4.27 -18.79 -1.99
N PRO A 76 -3.83 -19.69 -2.89
CA PRO A 76 -3.48 -19.30 -4.25
C PRO A 76 -4.62 -18.58 -4.95
N ARG A 77 -4.29 -17.50 -5.67
CA ARG A 77 -5.31 -16.73 -6.40
C ARG A 77 -5.73 -17.42 -7.71
N HIS A 78 -4.77 -17.98 -8.43
CA HIS A 78 -4.99 -18.51 -9.78
C HIS A 78 -4.34 -19.88 -10.02
N LEU A 79 -3.20 -20.16 -9.41
CA LEU A 79 -2.53 -21.45 -9.59
C LEU A 79 -3.32 -22.56 -8.88
N GLY A 80 -3.59 -23.64 -9.59
CA GLY A 80 -4.24 -24.85 -9.07
C GLY A 80 -3.30 -25.76 -8.28
N ILE A 81 -2.54 -25.18 -7.35
CA ILE A 81 -1.60 -25.89 -6.47
C ILE A 81 -1.98 -25.64 -5.01
N SER A 82 -1.36 -26.34 -4.06
CA SER A 82 -1.57 -26.10 -2.64
C SER A 82 -0.91 -24.79 -2.17
N LEU A 83 -1.36 -24.25 -1.03
CA LEU A 83 -0.73 -23.08 -0.41
C LEU A 83 0.76 -23.32 -0.09
N PRO A 84 1.18 -24.46 0.53
CA PRO A 84 2.60 -24.73 0.77
C PRO A 84 3.46 -24.74 -0.50
N GLU A 85 2.97 -25.35 -1.59
CA GLU A 85 3.68 -25.35 -2.87
C GLU A 85 3.85 -23.93 -3.43
N LEU A 86 2.80 -23.10 -3.33
CA LEU A 86 2.85 -21.71 -3.75
C LEU A 86 3.87 -20.90 -2.93
N LEU A 87 3.87 -21.05 -1.59
CA LEU A 87 4.80 -20.36 -0.70
C LEU A 87 6.25 -20.79 -0.98
N ALA A 88 6.47 -22.09 -1.23
CA ALA A 88 7.80 -22.61 -1.61
C ALA A 88 8.28 -22.02 -2.94
N LEU A 89 7.40 -21.91 -3.94
CA LEU A 89 7.72 -21.25 -5.22
C LEU A 89 8.07 -19.77 -5.00
N ARG A 90 7.24 -19.04 -4.25
CA ARG A 90 7.45 -17.61 -3.95
C ARG A 90 8.76 -17.38 -3.21
N SER A 91 9.04 -18.18 -2.18
CA SER A 91 10.28 -18.12 -1.39
C SER A 91 11.52 -18.36 -2.26
N LYS A 92 11.52 -19.43 -3.08
CA LYS A 92 12.63 -19.75 -3.99
C LYS A 92 12.87 -18.64 -5.03
N THR A 93 11.80 -18.07 -5.60
CA THR A 93 11.91 -16.95 -6.55
C THR A 93 12.49 -15.71 -5.89
N ALA A 94 12.00 -15.34 -4.69
CA ALA A 94 12.52 -14.19 -3.96
C ALA A 94 13.99 -14.39 -3.56
N CYS A 95 14.36 -15.59 -3.10
CA CYS A 95 15.73 -15.95 -2.75
C CYS A 95 16.65 -15.80 -3.96
N ALA A 96 16.36 -16.48 -5.08
CA ALA A 96 17.18 -16.42 -6.28
C ALA A 96 17.36 -14.98 -6.80
N ALA A 97 16.28 -14.18 -6.79
CA ALA A 97 16.35 -12.78 -7.20
C ALA A 97 17.28 -11.95 -6.29
N LEU A 98 17.16 -12.09 -4.97
CA LEU A 98 17.97 -11.34 -4.01
C LEU A 98 19.43 -11.80 -3.99
N GLU A 99 19.68 -13.09 -4.15
CA GLU A 99 21.04 -13.63 -4.23
C GLU A 99 21.77 -13.16 -5.48
N ALA A 100 21.09 -13.13 -6.63
CA ALA A 100 21.65 -12.62 -7.87
C ALA A 100 21.81 -11.09 -7.87
N PHE A 101 20.85 -10.37 -7.27
CA PHE A 101 20.88 -8.91 -7.21
C PHE A 101 21.91 -8.39 -6.20
N ASP A 102 22.21 -9.15 -5.14
CA ASP A 102 23.20 -8.80 -4.10
C ASP A 102 22.95 -7.38 -3.54
N PRO A 103 21.81 -7.15 -2.87
CA PRO A 103 21.43 -5.83 -2.39
C PRO A 103 22.31 -5.38 -1.22
N ASP A 104 22.65 -4.09 -1.19
CA ASP A 104 23.23 -3.43 -0.03
C ASP A 104 22.16 -3.21 1.06
N VAL A 105 20.91 -2.99 0.64
CA VAL A 105 19.75 -2.81 1.53
C VAL A 105 18.56 -3.61 1.02
N LEU A 106 17.91 -4.39 1.89
CA LEU A 106 16.60 -4.97 1.64
C LEU A 106 15.57 -4.33 2.57
N ILE A 107 14.53 -3.75 1.99
CA ILE A 107 13.38 -3.17 2.69
C ILE A 107 12.21 -4.13 2.55
N VAL A 108 11.83 -4.77 3.66
CA VAL A 108 10.66 -5.66 3.74
C VAL A 108 9.47 -4.86 4.24
N ASP A 109 8.36 -4.92 3.51
CA ASP A 109 7.18 -4.13 3.83
C ASP A 109 6.14 -4.91 4.66
N ASN A 110 5.71 -4.29 5.76
CA ASN A 110 4.58 -4.65 6.63
C ASN A 110 4.72 -5.93 7.47
N VAL A 111 5.09 -7.06 6.85
CA VAL A 111 5.14 -8.37 7.53
C VAL A 111 6.60 -8.84 7.58
N PRO A 112 7.24 -8.89 8.77
CA PRO A 112 8.68 -9.15 8.89
C PRO A 112 9.17 -10.44 8.23
N ARG A 113 8.35 -11.49 8.21
CA ARG A 113 8.71 -12.80 7.65
C ARG A 113 7.99 -13.10 6.33
N GLY A 114 7.37 -12.09 5.72
CA GLY A 114 6.52 -12.27 4.54
C GLY A 114 5.24 -13.04 4.82
N ALA A 115 4.45 -13.32 3.78
CA ALA A 115 3.22 -14.09 3.92
C ALA A 115 3.55 -15.51 4.41
N VAL A 116 2.93 -15.94 5.52
CA VAL A 116 3.10 -17.29 6.08
C VAL A 116 4.57 -17.71 6.20
N ARG A 117 5.42 -16.78 6.65
CA ARG A 117 6.86 -17.01 6.89
C ARG A 117 7.68 -17.35 5.64
N GLU A 118 7.20 -17.02 4.44
CA GLU A 118 7.90 -17.34 3.18
C GLU A 118 9.28 -16.68 3.01
N LEU A 119 9.59 -15.63 3.78
CA LEU A 119 10.89 -14.96 3.74
C LEU A 119 11.93 -15.57 4.67
N ASP A 120 11.60 -16.52 5.55
CA ASP A 120 12.60 -17.06 6.49
C ASP A 120 13.88 -17.53 5.79
N PRO A 121 13.84 -18.32 4.70
CA PRO A 121 15.06 -18.76 4.02
C PRO A 121 15.87 -17.61 3.44
N VAL A 122 15.19 -16.53 3.02
CA VAL A 122 15.83 -15.32 2.48
C VAL A 122 16.54 -14.56 3.59
N LEU A 123 15.88 -14.34 4.72
CA LEU A 123 16.43 -13.60 5.86
C LEU A 123 17.62 -14.34 6.46
N GLU A 124 17.51 -15.67 6.60
CA GLU A 124 18.60 -16.55 7.05
C GLU A 124 19.80 -16.49 6.10
N SER A 125 19.58 -16.65 4.79
CA SER A 125 20.65 -16.58 3.76
C SER A 125 21.37 -15.22 3.78
N LEU A 126 20.62 -14.12 3.84
CA LEU A 126 21.20 -12.77 3.88
C LEU A 126 21.96 -12.50 5.18
N ARG A 127 21.46 -12.99 6.32
CA ARG A 127 22.18 -12.87 7.61
C ARG A 127 23.44 -13.69 7.67
N ALA A 128 23.46 -14.89 7.09
CA ALA A 128 24.69 -15.70 6.99
C ALA A 128 25.79 -14.99 6.18
N ARG A 129 25.42 -14.18 5.18
CA ARG A 129 26.37 -13.41 4.36
C ARG A 129 26.87 -12.12 5.02
N GLN A 130 26.12 -11.55 5.97
CA GLN A 130 26.44 -10.31 6.70
C GLN A 130 26.78 -9.07 5.83
N ARG A 131 26.24 -8.98 4.61
CA ARG A 131 26.52 -7.88 3.68
C ARG A 131 25.35 -6.93 3.44
N THR A 132 24.13 -7.39 3.69
CA THR A 132 22.91 -6.64 3.40
C THR A 132 22.33 -6.05 4.69
N ARG A 133 22.04 -4.74 4.66
CA ARG A 133 21.26 -4.08 5.70
C ARG A 133 19.79 -4.45 5.54
N LEU A 134 19.16 -5.00 6.58
CA LEU A 134 17.76 -5.41 6.58
C LEU A 134 16.90 -4.37 7.31
N VAL A 135 15.89 -3.84 6.61
CA VAL A 135 15.00 -2.79 7.11
C VAL A 135 13.55 -3.26 7.02
N LEU A 136 12.80 -3.12 8.10
CA LEU A 136 11.35 -3.35 8.11
C LEU A 136 10.62 -2.02 7.92
N GLY A 137 9.83 -1.90 6.85
CA GLY A 137 8.98 -0.73 6.61
C GLY A 137 7.57 -0.93 7.15
N LEU A 138 7.10 -0.04 8.03
CA LEU A 138 5.79 -0.08 8.67
C LEU A 138 5.01 1.22 8.47
N ARG A 139 3.68 1.12 8.47
CA ARG A 139 2.83 2.27 8.76
C ARG A 139 2.88 2.55 10.26
N ASP A 140 2.56 3.78 10.65
CA ASP A 140 2.35 4.06 12.07
C ASP A 140 1.08 3.35 12.60
N VAL A 141 -0.01 3.41 11.83
CA VAL A 141 -1.29 2.71 12.08
C VAL A 141 -1.39 1.50 11.15
N LEU A 142 -1.19 0.33 11.73
CA LEU A 142 -1.28 -0.98 11.08
C LEU A 142 -2.70 -1.55 11.21
N ASP A 143 -3.20 -1.61 12.45
CA ASP A 143 -4.55 -2.06 12.84
C ASP A 143 -4.84 -1.62 14.30
N ASP A 144 -5.98 -2.03 14.84
CA ASP A 144 -6.32 -1.96 16.26
C ASP A 144 -5.17 -2.49 17.15
N PRO A 145 -4.74 -1.73 18.18
CA PRO A 145 -3.63 -2.10 19.06
C PRO A 145 -3.72 -3.50 19.66
N VAL A 146 -4.86 -3.87 20.25
CA VAL A 146 -5.01 -5.15 20.95
C VAL A 146 -4.94 -6.31 19.97
N THR A 147 -5.64 -6.20 18.85
CA THR A 147 -5.65 -7.20 17.78
C THR A 147 -4.25 -7.39 17.21
N LEU A 148 -3.57 -6.29 16.89
CA LEU A 148 -2.24 -6.35 16.29
C LEU A 148 -1.19 -6.91 17.26
N GLN A 149 -1.22 -6.51 18.53
CA GLN A 149 -0.32 -7.07 19.55
C GLN A 149 -0.47 -8.59 19.63
N GLY A 150 -1.72 -9.09 19.68
CA GLY A 150 -2.00 -10.52 19.71
C GLY A 150 -1.58 -11.26 18.43
N GLU A 151 -1.70 -10.63 17.26
CA GLU A 151 -1.19 -11.18 15.99
C GLU A 151 0.33 -11.22 15.96
N TRP A 152 1.00 -10.14 16.37
CA TRP A 152 2.46 -10.05 16.39
C TRP A 152 3.10 -11.01 17.37
N ALA A 153 2.47 -11.22 18.54
CA ALA A 153 2.89 -12.22 19.50
C ALA A 153 2.80 -13.64 18.90
N ARG A 154 1.64 -14.02 18.34
CA ARG A 154 1.44 -15.33 17.69
C ARG A 154 2.38 -15.58 16.51
N ALA A 155 2.73 -14.52 15.77
CA ALA A 155 3.62 -14.61 14.63
C ALA A 155 5.11 -14.55 14.99
N GLU A 156 5.45 -14.28 16.27
CA GLU A 156 6.82 -14.05 16.75
C GLU A 156 7.49 -12.89 15.99
N ASN A 157 6.73 -11.84 15.68
CA ASN A 157 7.20 -10.73 14.83
C ASN A 157 8.28 -9.90 15.52
N GLN A 158 8.18 -9.67 16.84
CA GLN A 158 9.22 -8.94 17.57
C GLN A 158 10.54 -9.73 17.59
N ASP A 159 10.48 -11.06 17.75
CA ASP A 159 11.68 -11.91 17.69
C ASP A 159 12.31 -11.93 16.31
N ALA A 160 11.49 -11.94 15.25
CA ALA A 160 11.97 -11.77 13.89
C ALA A 160 12.68 -10.42 13.71
N VAL A 161 12.14 -9.33 14.27
CA VAL A 161 12.77 -8.01 14.25
C VAL A 161 14.10 -8.00 15.00
N ARG A 162 14.18 -8.66 16.16
CA ARG A 162 15.42 -8.81 16.92
C ARG A 162 16.50 -9.52 16.12
N LEU A 163 16.15 -10.67 15.56
CA LEU A 163 17.06 -11.58 14.89
C LEU A 163 17.50 -11.08 13.51
N TYR A 164 16.54 -10.58 12.72
CA TYR A 164 16.76 -10.34 11.30
C TYR A 164 16.82 -8.90 10.88
N TYR A 165 16.39 -7.92 11.67
CA TYR A 165 16.30 -6.54 11.19
C TYR A 165 17.28 -5.62 11.89
N ASP A 166 17.91 -4.74 11.12
CA ASP A 166 18.81 -3.74 11.67
C ASP A 166 18.13 -2.40 11.96
N ALA A 167 16.99 -2.14 11.30
CA ALA A 167 16.19 -0.95 11.50
C ALA A 167 14.72 -1.23 11.18
N VAL A 168 13.83 -0.47 11.82
CA VAL A 168 12.40 -0.43 11.54
C VAL A 168 12.07 1.01 11.14
N TRP A 169 11.65 1.21 9.89
CA TRP A 169 11.21 2.52 9.41
C TRP A 169 9.70 2.64 9.52
N VAL A 170 9.24 3.59 10.32
CA VAL A 170 7.83 3.91 10.46
C VAL A 170 7.51 5.13 9.59
N TYR A 171 6.57 4.96 8.67
CA TYR A 171 6.09 6.01 7.78
C TYR A 171 4.98 6.80 8.47
N GLY A 172 5.36 7.57 9.48
CA GLY A 172 4.45 8.38 10.28
C GLY A 172 5.20 9.29 11.25
N ASP A 173 4.46 9.88 12.17
CA ASP A 173 4.96 10.84 13.16
C ASP A 173 4.52 10.40 14.57
N PRO A 174 5.46 10.21 15.53
CA PRO A 174 5.12 9.78 16.88
C PRO A 174 4.29 10.81 17.65
N ALA A 175 4.29 12.09 17.24
CA ALA A 175 3.40 13.11 17.82
C ALA A 175 1.94 12.93 17.39
N VAL A 176 1.68 12.21 16.28
CA VAL A 176 0.34 11.86 15.80
C VAL A 176 -0.07 10.47 16.26
N TYR A 177 0.82 9.48 16.11
CA TYR A 177 0.58 8.10 16.54
C TYR A 177 1.91 7.42 16.92
N ASP A 178 2.07 7.09 18.20
CA ASP A 178 3.27 6.44 18.72
C ASP A 178 3.18 4.92 18.58
N THR A 179 3.58 4.40 17.42
CA THR A 179 3.63 2.97 17.10
C THR A 179 4.36 2.13 18.15
N VAL A 180 5.43 2.64 18.74
CA VAL A 180 6.21 1.91 19.76
C VAL A 180 5.35 1.66 21.00
N ARG A 181 4.66 2.71 21.47
CA ARG A 181 3.76 2.64 22.62
C ARG A 181 2.52 1.81 22.30
N GLU A 182 1.82 2.14 21.21
CA GLU A 182 0.53 1.53 20.88
C GLU A 182 0.66 0.02 20.58
N TYR A 183 1.78 -0.43 20.01
CA TYR A 183 2.02 -1.84 19.71
C TYR A 183 2.96 -2.55 20.68
N ALA A 184 3.24 -1.91 21.83
CA ALA A 184 4.05 -2.47 22.91
C ALA A 184 5.36 -3.09 22.41
N PHE A 185 6.10 -2.35 21.57
CA PHE A 185 7.40 -2.80 21.12
C PHE A 185 8.37 -2.84 22.30
N ALA A 186 9.00 -3.99 22.51
CA ALA A 186 9.99 -4.13 23.56
C ALA A 186 11.15 -3.15 23.37
N PRO A 187 11.86 -2.75 24.44
CA PRO A 187 12.88 -1.69 24.37
C PRO A 187 13.95 -1.92 23.30
N ASP A 188 14.36 -3.17 23.07
CA ASP A 188 15.36 -3.55 22.10
C ASP A 188 14.86 -3.51 20.64
N VAL A 189 13.57 -3.76 20.43
CA VAL A 189 12.90 -3.54 19.14
C VAL A 189 12.67 -2.04 18.91
N ALA A 190 12.21 -1.33 19.93
CA ALA A 190 11.99 0.12 19.90
C ALA A 190 13.28 0.89 19.58
N ALA A 191 14.43 0.43 20.07
CA ALA A 191 15.74 1.02 19.75
C ALA A 191 16.11 0.96 18.26
N LYS A 192 15.46 0.08 17.48
CA LYS A 192 15.62 -0.02 16.02
C LYS A 192 14.66 0.88 15.24
N VAL A 193 13.70 1.53 15.90
CA VAL A 193 12.63 2.29 15.25
C VAL A 193 13.10 3.69 14.87
N HIS A 194 12.85 4.05 13.61
CA HIS A 194 13.05 5.39 13.08
C HIS A 194 11.77 5.87 12.41
N TYR A 195 11.19 6.95 12.92
CA TYR A 195 10.09 7.64 12.27
C TYR A 195 10.62 8.50 11.12
N THR A 196 10.03 8.32 9.94
CA THR A 196 10.45 8.95 8.68
C THR A 196 9.51 10.05 8.22
N GLY A 197 8.44 10.31 8.98
CA GLY A 197 7.33 11.16 8.56
C GLY A 197 6.40 10.47 7.56
N TYR A 198 5.33 11.16 7.21
CA TYR A 198 4.40 10.70 6.18
C TYR A 198 4.96 10.90 4.77
N LEU A 199 4.66 9.96 3.88
CA LEU A 199 5.08 10.03 2.48
C LEU A 199 4.20 11.01 1.71
N ASP A 200 4.76 12.10 1.17
CA ASP A 200 4.03 13.06 0.34
C ASP A 200 3.52 12.39 -0.94
N ARG A 201 2.21 12.17 -1.01
CA ARG A 201 1.57 11.43 -2.11
C ARG A 201 1.43 12.24 -3.39
N ARG A 202 1.57 13.56 -3.32
CA ARG A 202 1.58 14.46 -4.49
C ARG A 202 2.85 14.30 -5.31
N SER A 203 3.92 13.74 -4.74
CA SER A 203 5.15 13.40 -5.49
C SER A 203 4.85 12.51 -6.71
N ARG A 204 3.81 11.67 -6.64
CA ARG A 204 3.33 10.84 -7.76
C ARG A 204 2.74 11.67 -8.90
N LEU A 205 2.14 12.82 -8.59
CA LEU A 205 1.53 13.73 -9.56
C LEU A 205 2.60 14.48 -10.36
N LYS A 206 3.69 14.89 -9.71
CA LYS A 206 4.82 15.59 -10.35
C LYS A 206 5.54 14.73 -11.41
N ARG A 207 5.46 13.40 -11.28
CA ARG A 207 6.18 12.43 -12.12
C ARG A 207 5.37 11.92 -13.32
N LYS A 208 4.08 12.27 -13.43
CA LYS A 208 3.25 11.96 -14.59
C LYS A 208 3.16 13.19 -15.49
N THR A 209 3.19 12.97 -16.80
CA THR A 209 3.01 14.04 -17.79
C THR A 209 1.65 14.75 -17.58
N PRO A 210 1.54 16.05 -17.90
CA PRO A 210 0.34 16.86 -17.65
C PRO A 210 -0.86 16.45 -18.51
N ASN A 211 -0.71 15.55 -19.48
CA ASN A 211 -1.69 15.23 -20.53
C ASN A 211 -2.91 14.41 -20.08
N GLY A 212 -3.32 14.48 -18.81
CA GLY A 212 -4.64 13.95 -18.42
C GLY A 212 -5.67 15.05 -18.44
N SER A 213 -6.81 14.81 -19.08
CA SER A 213 -8.00 15.64 -18.93
C SER A 213 -8.35 15.86 -17.45
N ASP A 214 -8.90 17.04 -17.14
CA ASP A 214 -9.36 17.39 -15.79
C ASP A 214 -10.28 16.27 -15.26
N PRO A 215 -9.97 15.65 -14.10
CA PRO A 215 -10.79 14.56 -13.55
C PRO A 215 -12.25 14.96 -13.38
N ALA A 216 -12.54 16.22 -13.05
CA ALA A 216 -13.90 16.72 -12.92
C ALA A 216 -14.61 16.77 -14.28
N ALA A 217 -13.89 17.17 -15.33
CA ALA A 217 -14.40 17.17 -16.71
C ALA A 217 -14.61 15.74 -17.23
N MET A 218 -13.70 14.80 -16.95
CA MET A 218 -13.87 13.38 -17.29
C MET A 218 -15.12 12.76 -16.67
N LEU A 219 -15.49 13.22 -15.48
CA LEU A 219 -16.71 12.80 -14.80
C LEU A 219 -17.95 13.59 -15.24
N GLY A 220 -17.81 14.57 -16.13
CA GLY A 220 -18.90 15.42 -16.58
C GLY A 220 -19.58 16.16 -15.42
N LEU A 221 -18.79 16.66 -14.46
CA LEU A 221 -19.28 17.45 -13.34
C LEU A 221 -19.56 18.88 -13.79
N LYS A 222 -20.60 19.49 -13.22
CA LYS A 222 -20.88 20.92 -13.44
C LYS A 222 -19.89 21.78 -12.66
N PRO A 223 -19.65 23.04 -13.07
CA PRO A 223 -18.96 24.01 -12.23
C PRO A 223 -19.64 24.11 -10.86
N GLY A 224 -18.84 24.25 -9.81
CA GLY A 224 -19.32 24.33 -8.43
C GLY A 224 -18.40 23.59 -7.47
N LYS A 225 -18.85 23.49 -6.22
CA LYS A 225 -18.11 22.78 -5.16
C LYS A 225 -18.09 21.27 -5.42
N LEU A 226 -17.11 20.59 -4.87
CA LEU A 226 -16.96 19.14 -4.95
C LEU A 226 -16.81 18.54 -3.55
N VAL A 227 -17.71 17.61 -3.22
CA VAL A 227 -17.56 16.72 -2.07
C VAL A 227 -17.21 15.33 -2.59
N LEU A 228 -16.10 14.78 -2.10
CA LEU A 228 -15.59 13.48 -2.50
C LEU A 228 -15.75 12.47 -1.37
N CYS A 229 -16.41 11.34 -1.65
CA CYS A 229 -16.49 10.21 -0.74
C CYS A 229 -15.51 9.11 -1.17
N LEU A 230 -14.60 8.73 -0.27
CA LEU A 230 -13.54 7.75 -0.47
C LEU A 230 -13.72 6.56 0.48
N VAL A 231 -14.11 5.41 -0.07
CA VAL A 231 -14.29 4.16 0.71
C VAL A 231 -13.13 3.18 0.56
N GLY A 232 -11.97 3.63 0.09
CA GLY A 232 -10.76 2.81 -0.03
C GLY A 232 -10.94 1.62 -0.97
N GLY A 233 -10.77 0.40 -0.43
CA GLY A 233 -10.98 -0.85 -1.19
C GLY A 233 -12.45 -1.15 -1.46
N GLY A 234 -13.36 -0.65 -0.62
CA GLY A 234 -14.81 -0.76 -0.77
C GLY A 234 -15.46 -2.01 -0.18
N GLN A 235 -14.69 -2.91 0.44
CA GLN A 235 -15.21 -4.20 0.96
C GLN A 235 -16.27 -4.00 2.05
N ASP A 236 -16.05 -3.01 2.91
CA ASP A 236 -16.80 -2.67 4.12
C ASP A 236 -17.41 -1.25 4.08
N GLY A 237 -17.18 -0.50 2.99
CA GLY A 237 -17.61 0.90 2.88
C GLY A 237 -19.05 1.13 2.39
N ALA A 238 -19.91 0.11 2.41
CA ALA A 238 -21.26 0.19 1.85
C ALA A 238 -22.12 1.22 2.58
N GLU A 239 -22.12 1.19 3.92
CA GLU A 239 -22.93 2.09 4.76
C GLU A 239 -22.55 3.55 4.54
N LEU A 240 -21.25 3.88 4.57
CA LEU A 240 -20.76 5.24 4.31
C LEU A 240 -21.11 5.73 2.91
N ALA A 241 -20.95 4.86 1.89
CA ALA A 241 -21.28 5.22 0.51
C ALA A 241 -22.78 5.45 0.32
N GLU A 242 -23.63 4.61 0.93
CA GLU A 242 -25.08 4.75 0.87
C GLU A 242 -25.54 6.03 1.58
N ALA A 243 -25.07 6.27 2.81
CA ALA A 243 -25.35 7.50 3.55
C ALA A 243 -24.91 8.76 2.77
N PHE A 244 -23.74 8.72 2.14
CA PHE A 244 -23.27 9.83 1.32
C PHE A 244 -24.17 10.11 0.11
N VAL A 245 -24.63 9.06 -0.58
CA VAL A 245 -25.50 9.21 -1.75
C VAL A 245 -26.89 9.72 -1.36
N ASP A 246 -27.34 9.45 -0.14
CA ASP A 246 -28.65 9.89 0.35
C ASP A 246 -28.60 11.26 1.04
N ALA A 247 -27.43 11.72 1.51
CA ALA A 247 -27.29 12.99 2.21
C ALA A 247 -27.54 14.21 1.33
N ASP A 248 -28.34 15.18 1.79
CA ASP A 248 -28.53 16.44 1.09
C ASP A 248 -27.24 17.26 1.04
N LEU A 249 -26.74 17.51 -0.18
CA LEU A 249 -25.56 18.33 -0.39
C LEU A 249 -25.97 19.80 -0.54
N PRO A 250 -25.10 20.75 -0.12
CA PRO A 250 -25.38 22.17 -0.31
C PRO A 250 -25.67 22.53 -1.78
N PRO A 251 -26.35 23.66 -2.04
CA PRO A 251 -26.52 24.19 -3.39
C PRO A 251 -25.18 24.24 -4.14
N GLU A 252 -25.26 24.10 -5.47
CA GLU A 252 -24.08 24.12 -6.37
C GLU A 252 -22.93 23.15 -6.00
N THR A 253 -23.25 22.07 -5.29
CA THR A 253 -22.26 21.05 -4.90
C THR A 253 -22.43 19.75 -5.70
N ASN A 254 -21.33 19.24 -6.22
CA ASN A 254 -21.20 17.92 -6.83
C ASN A 254 -20.78 16.90 -5.75
N GLY A 255 -21.38 15.71 -5.78
CA GLY A 255 -21.02 14.58 -4.94
C GLY A 255 -20.44 13.44 -5.78
N VAL A 256 -19.22 13.02 -5.46
CA VAL A 256 -18.58 11.87 -6.14
C VAL A 256 -18.26 10.80 -5.12
N VAL A 257 -18.70 9.56 -5.36
CA VAL A 257 -18.31 8.39 -4.57
C VAL A 257 -17.32 7.56 -5.36
N LEU A 258 -16.13 7.35 -4.81
CA LEU A 258 -15.16 6.37 -5.30
C LEU A 258 -15.31 5.08 -4.51
N THR A 259 -15.97 4.08 -5.10
CA THR A 259 -16.38 2.87 -4.37
C THR A 259 -15.25 1.89 -4.09
N GLY A 260 -14.14 1.98 -4.82
CA GLY A 260 -13.09 0.97 -4.80
C GLY A 260 -13.46 -0.29 -5.61
N PRO A 261 -12.44 -1.10 -5.97
CA PRO A 261 -12.61 -2.25 -6.85
C PRO A 261 -13.34 -3.42 -6.17
N TYR A 262 -13.29 -3.52 -4.84
CA TYR A 262 -13.78 -4.67 -4.09
C TYR A 262 -15.18 -4.45 -3.49
N MET A 263 -15.82 -3.32 -3.74
CA MET A 263 -17.22 -3.12 -3.33
C MET A 263 -18.13 -4.17 -4.02
N PRO A 264 -19.01 -4.86 -3.28
CA PRO A 264 -19.89 -5.86 -3.85
C PRO A 264 -20.72 -5.31 -5.02
N PRO A 265 -20.85 -6.05 -6.15
CA PRO A 265 -21.57 -5.57 -7.33
C PRO A 265 -23.00 -5.10 -7.03
N GLN A 266 -23.70 -5.79 -6.12
CA GLN A 266 -25.05 -5.46 -5.70
C GLN A 266 -25.11 -4.09 -5.01
N VAL A 267 -24.14 -3.78 -4.14
CA VAL A 267 -24.02 -2.46 -3.48
C VAL A 267 -23.78 -1.38 -4.52
N ARG A 268 -22.83 -1.58 -5.45
CA ARG A 268 -22.54 -0.61 -6.54
C ARG A 268 -23.77 -0.33 -7.40
N GLN A 269 -24.57 -1.36 -7.70
CA GLN A 269 -25.80 -1.19 -8.47
C GLN A 269 -26.83 -0.35 -7.70
N ARG A 270 -27.00 -0.59 -6.39
CA ARG A 270 -27.88 0.24 -5.54
C ARG A 270 -27.41 1.69 -5.50
N LEU A 271 -26.12 1.94 -5.26
CA LEU A 271 -25.55 3.28 -5.25
C LEU A 271 -25.78 4.01 -6.58
N SER A 272 -25.57 3.32 -7.70
CA SER A 272 -25.76 3.89 -9.04
C SER A 272 -27.22 4.28 -9.29
N ARG A 273 -28.17 3.43 -8.89
CA ARG A 273 -29.62 3.73 -8.98
C ARG A 273 -30.01 4.94 -8.12
N ARG A 274 -29.50 5.03 -6.88
CA ARG A 274 -29.76 6.16 -5.99
C ARG A 274 -29.15 7.46 -6.54
N ALA A 275 -27.90 7.41 -7.00
CA ALA A 275 -27.22 8.56 -7.61
C ALA A 275 -27.91 9.06 -8.89
N ALA A 276 -28.55 8.16 -9.66
CA ALA A 276 -29.30 8.51 -10.86
C ALA A 276 -30.54 9.38 -10.59
N ARG A 277 -31.01 9.51 -9.34
CA ARG A 277 -32.04 10.49 -8.96
C ARG A 277 -31.53 11.94 -9.07
N HIS A 278 -30.21 12.13 -9.02
CA HIS A 278 -29.56 13.44 -9.16
C HIS A 278 -28.40 13.38 -10.17
N PRO A 279 -28.67 13.02 -11.44
CA PRO A 279 -27.65 12.62 -12.41
C PRO A 279 -26.82 13.80 -12.93
N ARG A 280 -27.15 15.05 -12.56
CA ARG A 280 -26.33 16.22 -12.89
C ARG A 280 -25.34 16.59 -11.79
N ARG A 281 -25.44 15.97 -10.62
CA ARG A 281 -24.67 16.34 -9.42
C ARG A 281 -24.05 15.15 -8.69
N ARG A 282 -24.50 13.92 -8.92
CA ARG A 282 -23.94 12.72 -8.28
C ARG A 282 -23.25 11.79 -9.27
N ARG A 283 -22.08 11.29 -8.90
CA ARG A 283 -21.34 10.25 -9.64
C ARG A 283 -20.94 9.13 -8.70
N VAL A 284 -21.09 7.91 -9.17
CA VAL A 284 -20.53 6.71 -8.55
C VAL A 284 -19.45 6.20 -9.50
N VAL A 285 -18.22 6.12 -9.00
CA VAL A 285 -17.04 5.77 -9.76
C VAL A 285 -16.41 4.55 -9.12
N THR A 286 -16.32 3.45 -9.86
CA THR A 286 -15.79 2.21 -9.29
C THR A 286 -14.29 2.30 -8.99
N PHE A 287 -13.54 2.82 -9.95
CA PHE A 287 -12.09 2.87 -9.87
C PHE A 287 -11.56 4.09 -10.60
N MET A 288 -10.62 4.78 -9.95
CA MET A 288 -9.81 5.82 -10.56
C MET A 288 -8.35 5.45 -10.38
N ARG A 289 -7.59 5.44 -11.48
CA ARG A 289 -6.16 5.10 -11.45
C ARG A 289 -5.36 6.05 -10.55
N GLU A 290 -5.74 7.32 -10.54
CA GLU A 290 -5.09 8.39 -9.76
C GLU A 290 -6.12 9.25 -9.00
N PRO A 291 -6.64 8.76 -7.86
CA PRO A 291 -7.66 9.48 -7.08
C PRO A 291 -7.13 10.79 -6.48
N THR A 292 -5.81 10.91 -6.29
CA THR A 292 -5.15 12.12 -5.78
C THR A 292 -5.49 13.37 -6.61
N ARG A 293 -5.73 13.23 -7.93
CA ARG A 293 -6.06 14.38 -8.80
C ARG A 293 -7.45 14.94 -8.53
N ILE A 294 -8.45 14.09 -8.33
CA ILE A 294 -9.80 14.56 -7.99
C ILE A 294 -9.88 15.02 -6.54
N LEU A 295 -9.09 14.41 -5.66
CA LEU A 295 -8.97 14.83 -4.27
C LEU A 295 -8.46 16.27 -4.14
N GLN A 296 -7.48 16.68 -4.94
CA GLN A 296 -7.00 18.07 -5.00
C GLN A 296 -8.06 19.09 -5.46
N ARG A 297 -9.13 18.63 -6.12
CA ARG A 297 -10.26 19.46 -6.53
C ARG A 297 -11.40 19.47 -5.52
N ALA A 298 -11.36 18.61 -4.50
CA ALA A 298 -12.44 18.47 -3.54
C ALA A 298 -12.39 19.58 -2.48
N ASP A 299 -13.51 20.26 -2.27
CA ASP A 299 -13.70 21.22 -1.18
C ASP A 299 -13.88 20.52 0.17
N ARG A 300 -14.45 19.31 0.15
CA ARG A 300 -14.72 18.48 1.33
C ARG A 300 -14.53 17.00 0.98
N VAL A 301 -14.08 16.24 1.98
CA VAL A 301 -13.83 14.81 1.83
C VAL A 301 -14.53 14.05 2.94
N VAL A 302 -15.25 13.00 2.56
CA VAL A 302 -15.84 12.00 3.46
C VAL A 302 -15.10 10.70 3.22
N SER A 303 -14.64 10.03 4.27
CA SER A 303 -13.81 8.83 4.12
C SER A 303 -14.01 7.85 5.26
N MET A 304 -13.71 6.57 4.99
CA MET A 304 -13.57 5.51 6.00
C MET A 304 -12.39 5.74 6.96
N GLY A 305 -11.56 6.76 6.75
CA GLY A 305 -10.45 7.09 7.65
C GLY A 305 -9.25 6.13 7.56
N GLY A 306 -9.19 5.29 6.53
CA GLY A 306 -8.05 4.37 6.36
C GLY A 306 -6.73 5.14 6.15
N TYR A 307 -5.64 4.65 6.78
CA TYR A 307 -4.32 5.28 6.77
C TYR A 307 -3.91 5.84 5.40
N ASN A 308 -4.06 5.04 4.34
CA ASN A 308 -3.64 5.45 3.00
C ASN A 308 -4.43 6.64 2.48
N THR A 309 -5.74 6.68 2.77
CA THR A 309 -6.63 7.75 2.34
C THR A 309 -6.41 9.01 3.17
N VAL A 310 -6.22 8.88 4.49
CA VAL A 310 -5.88 10.03 5.35
C VAL A 310 -4.57 10.67 4.91
N CYS A 311 -3.54 9.88 4.64
CA CYS A 311 -2.28 10.39 4.08
C CYS A 311 -2.48 11.08 2.72
N GLU A 312 -3.43 10.63 1.88
CA GLU A 312 -3.76 11.30 0.60
C GLU A 312 -4.44 12.64 0.84
N ILE A 313 -5.32 12.73 1.84
CA ILE A 313 -6.06 13.95 2.21
C ILE A 313 -5.11 15.00 2.79
N LEU A 314 -4.14 14.58 3.63
CA LEU A 314 -3.22 15.48 4.31
C LEU A 314 -2.02 15.92 3.44
N SER A 315 -1.82 15.31 2.26
CA SER A 315 -0.73 15.66 1.33
C SER A 315 -1.11 16.84 0.44
#